data_AF-M2T1G9-F1
#
_entry.id   AF-M2T1G9-F1
#
_cell.length_a   1.000
_cell.length_b   1.000
_cell.length_c   1.000
_cell.angle_alpha   90.00
_cell.angle_beta   90.00
_cell.angle_gamma   90.00
#
_symmetry.space_group_name_H-M   'P 1'
#
loop_
_entity.id
_entity.type
_entity.pdbx_description
1 polymer ?
#
loop_
_entity_poly.entity_id
_entity_poly.type
_entity_poly.pdbx_seq_one_letter_code
_entity_poly.pdbx_strand_id
1 'polypeptide(L)'
;MPGLLSLPTELLQQIASSLPCSSALNLLSVNHQLRKACNDRLVFQQIAKRDLNYSSLSKWGIQDSFIRFKDDDPILTSASLSETIRLAFAAEKCIKSSTKKSDAWIFKVPKNTRRYDVLDWLPHMIALEHSAATSLKPEPFVIMYNDLVTHKAPENDLITASFMITRTLLHQLRYCVNVEKQVKKPLDKYFEANPGRSISPHADSITYLRNRVRRYGRFNKSFRLDEATALLPTFLLELAVYQLFPEQLRRQLPSVSSIGFASLMRIPPMFPQDATTSPSFAECHVEKMVRPMFLAGKWTGYYSEQRDSVHVRSFDPPMSDINIVARVPEGASDVAAVIDRETRGVDSHGEFSLQGRVKKNGQVELVKRYLVSGYTWPWMGCMTPFGIVGTWGDQSDELDEFDSFGGYFWIWKEEWCEGDR
;
A
#
# COMPACT_ATOMS: atom_id res chain seq x y z
N MET A 1 40.27 38.22 3.48
CA MET A 1 40.07 36.85 4.00
C MET A 1 39.35 36.04 2.94
N PRO A 2 39.82 34.83 2.57
CA PRO A 2 39.10 33.98 1.62
C PRO A 2 37.75 33.56 2.22
N GLY A 3 36.66 33.89 1.53
CA GLY A 3 35.30 33.51 1.93
C GLY A 3 34.81 32.28 1.17
N LEU A 4 33.64 31.74 1.53
CA LEU A 4 33.05 30.55 0.88
C LEU A 4 32.98 30.68 -0.66
N LEU A 5 32.71 31.90 -1.16
CA LEU A 5 32.62 32.20 -2.60
C LEU A 5 33.96 32.12 -3.36
N SER A 6 35.09 32.00 -2.65
CA SER A 6 36.42 31.82 -3.26
C SER A 6 36.75 30.35 -3.56
N LEU A 7 35.89 29.41 -3.13
CA LEU A 7 36.08 27.99 -3.41
C LEU A 7 35.74 27.65 -4.88
N PRO A 8 36.44 26.68 -5.50
CA PRO A 8 36.02 26.04 -6.74
C PRO A 8 34.58 25.50 -6.70
N THR A 9 33.91 25.49 -7.85
CA THR A 9 32.52 25.01 -8.01
C THR A 9 32.35 23.59 -7.50
N GLU A 10 33.31 22.72 -7.75
CA GLU A 10 33.30 21.30 -7.38
C GLU A 10 33.28 21.14 -5.85
N LEU A 11 34.05 21.95 -5.12
CA LEU A 11 34.04 21.96 -3.66
C LEU A 11 32.73 22.52 -3.11
N LEU A 12 32.17 23.56 -3.73
CA LEU A 12 30.85 24.09 -3.36
C LEU A 12 29.75 23.05 -3.55
N GLN A 13 29.77 22.31 -4.66
CA GLN A 13 28.84 21.24 -4.97
C GLN A 13 28.99 20.06 -4.00
N GLN A 14 30.22 19.65 -3.67
CA GLN A 14 30.50 18.60 -2.70
C GLN A 14 30.03 18.98 -1.28
N ILE A 15 30.24 20.24 -0.88
CA ILE A 15 29.69 20.76 0.38
C ILE A 15 28.17 20.70 0.34
N ALA A 16 27.55 21.20 -0.73
CA ALA A 16 26.09 21.22 -0.87
C ALA A 16 25.48 19.80 -0.86
N SER A 17 26.09 18.83 -1.54
CA SER A 17 25.61 17.45 -1.58
C SER A 17 25.76 16.72 -0.25
N SER A 18 26.62 17.22 0.63
CA SER A 18 26.79 16.72 2.00
C SER A 18 25.76 17.28 2.99
N LEU A 19 24.93 18.26 2.58
CA LEU A 19 23.88 18.84 3.42
C LEU A 19 22.56 18.04 3.35
N PRO A 20 21.67 18.17 4.35
CA PRO A 20 20.26 17.84 4.17
C PRO A 20 19.64 18.67 3.03
N CYS A 21 18.67 18.13 2.29
CA CYS A 21 18.06 18.80 1.14
C CYS A 21 17.53 20.21 1.49
N SER A 22 16.86 20.36 2.62
CA SER A 22 16.34 21.64 3.10
C SER A 22 17.43 22.68 3.36
N SER A 23 18.57 22.25 3.92
CA SER A 23 19.74 23.12 4.12
C SER A 23 20.41 23.49 2.80
N ALA A 24 20.50 22.56 1.85
CA ALA A 24 20.99 22.83 0.51
C ALA A 24 20.10 23.87 -0.21
N LEU A 25 18.78 23.75 -0.14
CA LEU A 25 17.84 24.73 -0.70
C LEU A 25 17.97 26.11 -0.05
N ASN A 26 18.20 26.18 1.27
CA ASN A 26 18.47 27.43 1.95
C ASN A 26 19.79 28.06 1.49
N LEU A 27 20.84 27.24 1.27
CA LEU A 27 22.13 27.69 0.73
C LEU A 27 21.97 28.34 -0.65
N LEU A 28 21.11 27.79 -1.51
CA LEU A 28 20.80 28.39 -2.82
C LEU A 28 20.16 29.78 -2.72
N SER A 29 19.54 30.11 -1.58
CA SER A 29 18.89 31.40 -1.34
C SER A 29 19.82 32.46 -0.77
N VAL A 30 21.05 32.09 -0.37
CA VAL A 30 22.01 33.02 0.26
C VAL A 30 22.69 33.95 -0.76
N ASN A 31 23.07 33.43 -1.93
CA ASN A 31 23.83 34.20 -2.93
C ASN A 31 23.64 33.63 -4.35
N HIS A 32 23.61 34.49 -5.37
CA HIS A 32 23.44 34.09 -6.77
C HIS A 32 24.56 33.17 -7.30
N GLN A 33 25.81 33.36 -6.88
CA GLN A 33 26.93 32.50 -7.26
C GLN A 33 26.77 31.10 -6.65
N LEU A 34 26.36 30.99 -5.38
CA LEU A 34 26.04 29.71 -4.75
C LEU A 34 24.87 29.03 -5.43
N ARG A 35 23.82 29.79 -5.79
CA ARG A 35 22.69 29.27 -6.57
C ARG A 35 23.16 28.70 -7.90
N LYS A 36 23.99 29.44 -8.64
CA LYS A 36 24.50 29.00 -9.95
C LYS A 36 25.38 27.76 -9.82
N ALA A 37 26.21 27.68 -8.79
CA ALA A 37 27.11 26.54 -8.56
C ALA A 37 26.38 25.28 -8.08
N CYS A 38 25.44 25.43 -7.13
CA CYS A 38 24.87 24.31 -6.40
C CYS A 38 23.45 23.91 -6.83
N ASN A 39 22.74 24.71 -7.63
CA ASN A 39 21.44 24.33 -8.22
C ASN A 39 21.64 23.39 -9.41
N ASP A 40 22.34 22.29 -9.15
CA ASP A 40 22.77 21.28 -10.12
C ASP A 40 22.09 19.94 -9.82
N ARG A 41 21.76 19.19 -10.88
CA ARG A 41 21.03 17.91 -10.76
C ARG A 41 21.85 16.88 -10.01
N LEU A 42 23.16 16.80 -10.24
CA LEU A 42 24.05 15.83 -9.60
C LEU A 42 24.17 16.07 -8.10
N VAL A 43 24.16 17.34 -7.67
CA VAL A 43 24.15 17.70 -6.24
C VAL A 43 22.94 17.09 -5.54
N PHE A 44 21.73 17.31 -6.08
CA PHE A 44 20.51 16.77 -5.48
C PHE A 44 20.36 15.26 -5.69
N GLN A 45 20.92 14.70 -6.77
CA GLN A 45 20.96 13.25 -6.98
C GLN A 45 21.81 12.57 -5.90
N GLN A 46 22.95 13.16 -5.53
CA GLN A 46 23.79 12.69 -4.43
C GLN A 46 23.06 12.79 -3.08
N ILE A 47 22.34 13.89 -2.82
CA ILE A 47 21.52 14.04 -1.59
C ILE A 47 20.43 12.95 -1.55
N ALA A 48 19.66 12.80 -2.64
CA ALA A 48 18.60 11.79 -2.74
C ALA A 48 19.15 10.38 -2.55
N LYS A 49 20.24 10.01 -3.23
CA LYS A 49 20.89 8.70 -3.10
C LYS A 49 21.33 8.42 -1.66
N ARG A 50 21.98 9.39 -1.01
CA ARG A 50 22.42 9.27 0.38
C ARG A 50 21.23 9.05 1.32
N ASP A 51 20.17 9.85 1.15
CA ASP A 51 19.03 9.83 2.06
C ASP A 51 18.13 8.61 1.81
N LEU A 52 17.95 8.17 0.57
CA LEU A 52 17.22 6.93 0.24
C LEU A 52 17.93 5.67 0.76
N ASN A 53 19.27 5.65 0.70
CA ASN A 53 20.11 4.59 1.28
C ASN A 53 20.41 4.82 2.77
N TYR A 54 19.77 5.79 3.43
CA TYR A 54 19.90 5.96 4.87
C TYR A 54 19.48 4.66 5.56
N SER A 55 20.17 4.27 6.63
CA SER A 55 19.74 3.19 7.51
C SER A 55 19.85 3.67 8.95
N SER A 56 18.86 3.38 9.79
CA SER A 56 18.95 3.70 11.22
C SER A 56 20.08 2.93 11.92
N LEU A 57 20.48 1.79 11.36
CA LEU A 57 21.57 0.95 11.84
C LEU A 57 22.95 1.55 11.57
N SER A 58 23.08 2.39 10.53
CA SER A 58 24.35 3.06 10.22
C SER A 58 24.81 3.98 11.34
N LYS A 59 23.87 4.51 12.15
CA LYS A 59 24.19 5.29 13.36
C LYS A 59 24.98 4.50 14.40
N TRP A 60 24.88 3.17 14.37
CA TRP A 60 25.58 2.26 15.27
C TRP A 60 26.82 1.63 14.62
N GLY A 61 27.23 2.11 13.44
CA GLY A 61 28.37 1.55 12.70
C GLY A 61 28.09 0.17 12.09
N ILE A 62 26.85 -0.31 12.15
CA ILE A 62 26.44 -1.56 11.50
C ILE A 62 26.20 -1.22 10.04
N GLN A 63 27.10 -1.69 9.17
CA GLN A 63 26.90 -1.60 7.72
C GLN A 63 25.71 -2.47 7.35
N ASP A 64 24.61 -1.79 7.02
CA ASP A 64 23.50 -2.41 6.33
C ASP A 64 23.99 -2.71 4.90
N SER A 65 24.08 -3.99 4.53
CA SER A 65 24.54 -4.40 3.20
C SER A 65 23.57 -4.01 2.09
N PHE A 66 22.40 -3.47 2.43
CA PHE A 66 21.37 -3.04 1.49
C PHE A 66 21.63 -1.64 0.93
N ILE A 67 22.61 -1.52 0.03
CA ILE A 67 22.59 -0.41 -0.94
C ILE A 67 21.47 -0.71 -1.94
N ARG A 68 20.34 -0.01 -1.80
CA ARG A 68 19.17 -0.21 -2.68
C ARG A 68 19.29 0.59 -3.97
N PHE A 69 19.75 1.84 -3.87
CA PHE A 69 19.83 2.75 -5.01
C PHE A 69 21.27 2.94 -5.48
N LYS A 70 21.57 2.45 -6.67
CA LYS A 70 22.86 2.60 -7.36
C LYS A 70 22.91 3.91 -8.16
N ASP A 71 24.09 4.27 -8.68
CA ASP A 71 24.27 5.51 -9.45
C ASP A 71 23.51 5.51 -10.79
N ASP A 72 23.28 4.32 -11.35
CA ASP A 72 22.57 4.06 -12.60
C ASP A 72 21.06 3.80 -12.39
N ASP A 73 20.55 3.95 -11.17
CA ASP A 73 19.13 3.71 -10.90
C ASP A 73 18.25 4.64 -11.76
N PRO A 74 17.28 4.11 -12.53
CA PRO A 74 16.41 4.92 -13.37
C PRO A 74 15.71 6.05 -12.62
N ILE A 75 15.30 5.83 -11.37
CA ILE A 75 14.61 6.83 -10.55
C ILE A 75 15.49 8.07 -10.31
N LEU A 76 16.82 7.88 -10.23
CA LEU A 76 17.79 8.95 -10.02
C LEU A 76 18.31 9.53 -11.35
N THR A 77 18.43 8.71 -12.38
CA THR A 77 19.05 9.11 -13.65
C THR A 77 18.08 9.75 -14.63
N SER A 78 16.81 9.33 -14.67
CA SER A 78 15.81 9.86 -15.60
C SER A 78 15.05 11.08 -15.05
N ALA A 79 15.14 11.35 -13.75
CA ALA A 79 14.43 12.45 -13.11
C ALA A 79 15.01 13.82 -13.50
N SER A 80 14.12 14.79 -13.75
CA SER A 80 14.49 16.20 -13.91
C SER A 80 15.10 16.77 -12.62
N LEU A 81 15.75 17.94 -12.70
CA LEU A 81 16.25 18.63 -11.51
C LEU A 81 15.15 18.87 -10.46
N SER A 82 13.96 19.30 -10.88
CA SER A 82 12.84 19.55 -9.95
C SER A 82 12.38 18.27 -9.25
N GLU A 83 12.25 17.17 -9.99
CA GLU A 83 11.86 15.88 -9.42
C GLU A 83 12.94 15.33 -8.48
N THR A 84 14.22 15.49 -8.84
CA THR A 84 15.35 15.07 -8.00
C THR A 84 15.37 15.85 -6.68
N ILE A 85 15.12 17.17 -6.70
CA ILE A 85 14.98 17.99 -5.49
C ILE A 85 13.81 17.48 -4.63
N ARG A 86 12.67 17.19 -5.24
CA ARG A 86 11.48 16.68 -4.52
C ARG A 86 11.74 15.32 -3.88
N LEU A 87 12.44 14.43 -4.58
CA LEU A 87 12.87 13.13 -4.08
C LEU A 87 13.80 13.26 -2.88
N ALA A 88 14.85 14.08 -3.01
CA ALA A 88 15.77 14.37 -1.91
C ALA A 88 15.04 14.94 -0.69
N PHE A 89 14.11 15.86 -0.91
CA PHE A 89 13.34 16.48 0.16
C PHE A 89 12.35 15.51 0.83
N ALA A 90 11.71 14.62 0.06
CA ALA A 90 10.83 13.58 0.59
C ALA A 90 11.61 12.54 1.43
N ALA A 91 12.77 12.11 0.96
CA ALA A 91 13.65 11.20 1.70
C ALA A 91 14.09 11.84 3.03
N GLU A 92 14.55 13.09 3.00
CA GLU A 92 14.88 13.86 4.21
C GLU A 92 13.67 13.96 5.16
N LYS A 93 12.46 14.26 4.65
CA LYS A 93 11.23 14.28 5.45
C LYS A 93 10.97 12.92 6.10
N CYS A 94 11.14 11.82 5.37
CA CYS A 94 10.96 10.46 5.88
C CYS A 94 11.92 10.16 7.04
N ILE A 95 13.21 10.47 6.88
CA ILE A 95 14.23 10.32 7.92
C ILE A 95 13.88 11.15 9.16
N LYS A 96 13.55 12.45 8.96
CA LYS A 96 13.15 13.34 10.07
C LYS A 96 11.89 12.86 10.78
N SER A 97 10.96 12.25 10.07
CA SER A 97 9.72 11.70 10.64
C SER A 97 9.99 10.45 11.47
N SER A 98 10.81 9.51 10.97
CA SER A 98 11.16 8.27 11.69
C SER A 98 11.97 8.50 12.98
N THR A 99 12.69 9.62 13.07
CA THR A 99 13.53 9.95 14.24
C THR A 99 12.78 10.71 15.33
N LYS A 100 11.57 11.21 15.04
CA LYS A 100 10.76 11.92 16.05
C LYS A 100 10.11 10.90 16.98
N LYS A 101 10.15 11.20 18.28
CA LYS A 101 9.46 10.41 19.31
C LYS A 101 7.93 10.51 19.27
N SER A 102 7.38 11.42 18.47
CA SER A 102 5.94 11.71 18.40
C SER A 102 5.45 11.68 16.96
N ASP A 103 4.31 11.03 16.75
CA ASP A 103 3.62 10.94 15.45
C ASP A 103 2.90 12.24 15.04
N ALA A 104 3.03 13.32 15.82
CA ALA A 104 2.44 14.63 15.53
C ALA A 104 2.85 15.22 14.17
N TRP A 105 3.91 14.69 13.53
CA TRP A 105 4.31 15.10 12.19
C TRP A 105 3.29 14.71 11.11
N ILE A 106 2.51 13.65 11.32
CA ILE A 106 1.50 13.16 10.38
C ILE A 106 0.33 14.13 10.30
N PHE A 107 -0.08 14.69 11.44
CA PHE A 107 -1.28 15.53 11.56
C PHE A 107 -1.06 17.01 11.22
N LYS A 108 0.02 17.33 10.51
CA LYS A 108 0.22 18.69 10.00
C LYS A 108 -0.71 18.95 8.82
N VAL A 109 -1.93 19.39 9.13
CA VAL A 109 -2.90 19.85 8.13
C VAL A 109 -2.58 21.31 7.78
N PRO A 110 -2.28 21.64 6.52
CA PRO A 110 -2.18 23.03 6.10
C PRO A 110 -3.52 23.72 6.35
N LYS A 111 -3.49 24.93 6.90
CA LYS A 111 -4.69 25.69 7.30
C LYS A 111 -5.75 25.83 6.19
N ASN A 112 -5.34 25.73 4.92
CA ASN A 112 -6.16 26.08 3.77
C ASN A 112 -6.65 24.88 2.95
N THR A 113 -6.06 23.68 3.08
CA THR A 113 -6.32 22.58 2.12
C THR A 113 -7.10 21.42 2.70
N ARG A 114 -7.26 21.33 4.04
CA ARG A 114 -7.87 20.17 4.75
C ARG A 114 -7.31 18.80 4.31
N ARG A 115 -6.15 18.77 3.65
CA ARG A 115 -5.49 17.59 3.12
C ARG A 115 -4.11 17.47 3.75
N TYR A 116 -3.74 16.27 4.17
CA TYR A 116 -2.47 16.04 4.87
C TYR A 116 -1.29 16.08 3.88
N ASP A 117 -0.27 16.91 4.16
CA ASP A 117 0.98 17.00 3.37
C ASP A 117 1.69 15.64 3.25
N VAL A 118 1.49 14.74 4.23
CA VAL A 118 2.07 13.39 4.21
C VAL A 118 1.64 12.55 2.99
N LEU A 119 0.44 12.80 2.46
CA LEU A 119 -0.10 12.05 1.31
C LEU A 119 0.66 12.33 0.01
N ASP A 120 1.38 13.45 -0.08
CA ASP A 120 2.10 13.85 -1.29
C ASP A 120 3.47 13.21 -1.46
N TRP A 121 4.00 12.55 -0.42
CA TRP A 121 5.36 12.03 -0.44
C TRP A 121 5.55 10.69 0.26
N LEU A 122 4.85 10.43 1.37
CA LEU A 122 5.10 9.21 2.15
C LEU A 122 4.70 7.92 1.42
N PRO A 123 3.56 7.85 0.70
CA PRO A 123 3.22 6.65 -0.08
C PRO A 123 4.29 6.29 -1.10
N HIS A 124 4.91 7.31 -1.71
CA HIS A 124 6.03 7.16 -2.63
C HIS A 124 7.26 6.59 -1.90
N MET A 125 7.61 7.11 -0.71
CA MET A 125 8.72 6.57 0.09
C MET A 125 8.46 5.14 0.55
N ILE A 126 7.22 4.78 0.85
CA ILE A 126 6.83 3.41 1.20
C ILE A 126 6.97 2.48 -0.02
N ALA A 127 6.51 2.91 -1.20
CA ALA A 127 6.61 2.12 -2.45
C ALA A 127 8.05 2.00 -2.97
N LEU A 128 8.89 3.01 -2.72
CA LEU A 128 10.34 2.96 -2.91
C LEU A 128 11.07 2.21 -1.79
N GLU A 129 10.31 1.67 -0.83
CA GLU A 129 10.80 0.91 0.31
C GLU A 129 11.93 1.61 1.08
N HIS A 130 11.77 2.90 1.33
CA HIS A 130 12.71 3.64 2.15
C HIS A 130 12.78 3.02 3.55
N SER A 131 13.99 2.75 4.04
CA SER A 131 14.25 2.19 5.38
C SER A 131 13.54 2.93 6.53
N ALA A 132 13.53 4.26 6.52
CA ALA A 132 12.84 5.06 7.54
C ALA A 132 11.34 4.76 7.57
N ALA A 133 10.75 4.42 6.43
CA ALA A 133 9.33 4.07 6.33
C ALA A 133 9.00 2.68 6.88
N THR A 134 9.96 1.74 7.00
CA THR A 134 9.71 0.42 7.62
C THR A 134 9.42 0.54 9.11
N SER A 135 9.99 1.54 9.78
CA SER A 135 9.79 1.77 11.21
C SER A 135 8.43 2.39 11.59
N LEU A 136 7.62 2.76 10.59
CA LEU A 136 6.34 3.42 10.80
C LEU A 136 5.29 2.46 11.31
N LYS A 137 4.47 2.95 12.23
CA LYS A 137 3.37 2.19 12.82
C LYS A 137 2.02 2.54 12.16
N PRO A 138 1.02 1.63 12.16
CA PRO A 138 -0.24 1.82 11.47
C PRO A 138 -1.18 2.82 12.17
N GLU A 139 -1.10 2.97 13.49
CA GLU A 139 -2.08 3.74 14.29
C GLU A 139 -2.25 5.18 13.79
N PRO A 140 -1.18 5.96 13.54
CA PRO A 140 -1.33 7.32 13.05
C PRO A 140 -2.04 7.43 11.70
N PHE A 141 -1.85 6.44 10.80
CA PHE A 141 -2.50 6.42 9.50
C PHE A 141 -3.99 6.07 9.61
N VAL A 142 -4.37 5.32 10.64
CA VAL A 142 -5.77 5.02 10.94
C VAL A 142 -6.53 6.28 11.41
N ILE A 143 -5.93 7.15 12.25
CA ILE A 143 -6.56 8.46 12.55
C ILE A 143 -6.65 9.30 11.28
N MET A 144 -5.58 9.38 10.52
CA MET A 144 -5.57 10.17 9.28
C MET A 144 -6.68 9.68 8.33
N TYR A 145 -6.82 8.37 8.14
CA TYR A 145 -7.90 7.80 7.33
C TYR A 145 -9.28 8.18 7.88
N ASN A 146 -9.49 8.08 9.19
CA ASN A 146 -10.75 8.47 9.81
C ASN A 146 -11.06 9.97 9.61
N ASP A 147 -10.06 10.83 9.76
CA ASP A 147 -10.20 12.25 9.46
C ASP A 147 -10.59 12.49 8.00
N LEU A 148 -9.94 11.80 7.06
CA LEU A 148 -10.25 11.89 5.64
C LEU A 148 -11.70 11.46 5.37
N VAL A 149 -12.17 10.36 5.95
CA VAL A 149 -13.58 9.92 5.83
C VAL A 149 -14.54 10.97 6.42
N THR A 150 -14.21 11.49 7.61
CA THR A 150 -15.05 12.46 8.33
C THR A 150 -15.21 13.76 7.55
N HIS A 151 -14.14 14.19 6.86
CA HIS A 151 -14.14 15.41 6.04
C HIS A 151 -14.51 15.17 4.57
N LYS A 152 -14.97 13.95 4.21
CA LYS A 152 -15.32 13.55 2.84
C LYS A 152 -14.19 13.87 1.84
N ALA A 153 -12.97 13.51 2.20
CA ALA A 153 -11.81 13.69 1.34
C ALA A 153 -11.96 12.94 0.01
N PRO A 154 -11.21 13.32 -1.03
CA PRO A 154 -11.19 12.60 -2.30
C PRO A 154 -10.86 11.11 -2.12
N GLU A 155 -11.45 10.27 -2.96
CA GLU A 155 -11.26 8.81 -2.93
C GLU A 155 -9.79 8.40 -3.05
N ASN A 156 -9.01 9.12 -3.87
CA ASN A 156 -7.57 8.89 -4.03
C ASN A 156 -6.81 9.03 -2.71
N ASP A 157 -7.20 9.97 -1.83
CA ASP A 157 -6.56 10.15 -0.53
C ASP A 157 -6.92 9.00 0.42
N LEU A 158 -8.14 8.48 0.36
CA LEU A 158 -8.59 7.30 1.13
C LEU A 158 -7.85 6.03 0.72
N ILE A 159 -7.71 5.80 -0.60
CA ILE A 159 -6.94 4.67 -1.15
C ILE A 159 -5.48 4.76 -0.71
N THR A 160 -4.89 5.96 -0.82
CA THR A 160 -3.51 6.23 -0.45
C THR A 160 -3.27 6.00 1.05
N ALA A 161 -4.17 6.46 1.91
CA ALA A 161 -4.11 6.21 3.33
C ALA A 161 -4.24 4.70 3.65
N SER A 162 -5.15 4.00 2.97
CA SER A 162 -5.33 2.55 3.13
C SER A 162 -4.10 1.75 2.69
N PHE A 163 -3.39 2.19 1.64
CA PHE A 163 -2.11 1.62 1.24
C PHE A 163 -1.06 1.72 2.37
N MET A 164 -0.95 2.88 3.02
CA MET A 164 -0.01 3.07 4.13
C MET A 164 -0.37 2.20 5.35
N ILE A 165 -1.65 2.13 5.71
CA ILE A 165 -2.14 1.27 6.80
C ILE A 165 -1.83 -0.20 6.48
N THR A 166 -2.20 -0.67 5.29
CA THR A 166 -2.03 -2.07 4.88
C THR A 166 -0.56 -2.48 4.88
N ARG A 167 0.31 -1.65 4.28
CA ARG A 167 1.74 -1.94 4.24
C ARG A 167 2.34 -1.99 5.65
N THR A 168 2.03 -1.01 6.50
CA THR A 168 2.58 -0.98 7.88
C THR A 168 2.04 -2.12 8.74
N LEU A 169 0.77 -2.50 8.57
CA LEU A 169 0.21 -3.69 9.21
C LEU A 169 0.90 -4.98 8.76
N LEU A 170 1.05 -5.21 7.45
CA LEU A 170 1.76 -6.39 6.94
C LEU A 170 3.18 -6.48 7.49
N HIS A 171 3.91 -5.36 7.49
CA HIS A 171 5.25 -5.31 8.05
C HIS A 171 5.25 -5.68 9.54
N GLN A 172 4.38 -5.07 10.35
CA GLN A 172 4.31 -5.38 11.79
C GLN A 172 3.87 -6.81 12.07
N LEU A 173 2.87 -7.32 11.35
CA LEU A 173 2.34 -8.68 11.52
C LEU A 173 3.38 -9.75 11.20
N ARG A 174 4.36 -9.45 10.32
CA ARG A 174 5.47 -10.36 10.02
C ARG A 174 6.38 -10.57 11.23
N TYR A 175 6.68 -9.50 11.97
CA TYR A 175 7.67 -9.51 13.05
C TYR A 175 7.07 -9.58 14.45
N CYS A 176 5.76 -9.43 14.60
CA CYS A 176 5.14 -9.48 15.92
C CYS A 176 5.08 -10.92 16.45
N VAL A 177 5.41 -11.06 17.74
CA VAL A 177 5.33 -12.37 18.44
C VAL A 177 3.93 -12.58 19.00
N ASN A 178 3.29 -11.50 19.46
CA ASN A 178 1.94 -11.52 19.99
C ASN A 178 1.13 -10.40 19.32
N VAL A 179 0.37 -10.76 18.29
CA VAL A 179 -0.48 -9.85 17.50
C VAL A 179 -1.42 -9.06 18.41
N GLU A 180 -2.09 -9.73 19.34
CA GLU A 180 -3.10 -9.10 20.20
C GLU A 180 -2.47 -7.99 21.04
N LYS A 181 -1.30 -8.23 21.65
CA LYS A 181 -0.62 -7.25 22.49
C LYS A 181 0.13 -6.18 21.70
N GLN A 182 0.72 -6.53 20.57
CA GLN A 182 1.65 -5.65 19.85
C GLN A 182 0.99 -4.85 18.72
N VAL A 183 -0.17 -5.30 18.22
CA VAL A 183 -0.87 -4.67 17.11
C VAL A 183 -2.31 -4.32 17.51
N LYS A 184 -3.11 -5.29 17.97
CA LYS A 184 -4.54 -5.07 18.27
C LYS A 184 -4.74 -4.11 19.44
N LYS A 185 -4.16 -4.38 20.61
CA LYS A 185 -4.31 -3.54 21.81
C LYS A 185 -3.86 -2.10 21.62
N PRO A 186 -2.72 -1.82 20.94
CA PRO A 186 -2.37 -0.45 20.57
C PRO A 186 -3.43 0.24 19.73
N LEU A 187 -3.99 -0.43 18.72
CA LEU A 187 -5.08 0.10 17.91
C LEU A 187 -6.36 0.31 18.75
N ASP A 188 -6.77 -0.66 19.55
CA ASP A 188 -7.96 -0.58 20.42
C ASP A 188 -7.83 0.60 21.41
N LYS A 189 -6.73 0.65 22.18
CA LYS A 189 -6.44 1.74 23.12
C LYS A 189 -6.44 3.11 22.43
N TYR A 190 -5.96 3.13 21.20
CA TYR A 190 -5.90 4.34 20.41
C TYR A 190 -7.28 4.81 19.94
N PHE A 191 -8.20 3.89 19.61
CA PHE A 191 -9.60 4.21 19.37
C PHE A 191 -10.34 4.64 20.65
N GLU A 192 -10.09 3.96 21.78
CA GLU A 192 -10.63 4.31 23.09
C GLU A 192 -10.24 5.74 23.52
N ALA A 193 -8.99 6.15 23.24
CA ALA A 193 -8.49 7.48 23.56
C ALA A 193 -9.10 8.60 22.67
N ASN A 194 -9.84 8.26 21.61
CA ASN A 194 -10.42 9.21 20.66
C ASN A 194 -11.94 9.02 20.49
N PRO A 195 -12.74 9.06 21.58
CA PRO A 195 -14.15 8.66 21.58
C PRO A 195 -15.06 9.62 20.80
N GLY A 196 -14.71 10.90 20.68
CA GLY A 196 -15.47 11.90 19.91
C GLY A 196 -15.56 11.63 18.40
N ARG A 197 -14.97 10.54 17.94
CA ARG A 197 -15.00 10.05 16.55
C ARG A 197 -15.48 8.60 16.41
N SER A 198 -15.97 7.99 17.50
CA SER A 198 -16.52 6.63 17.53
C SER A 198 -17.96 6.67 18.03
N ILE A 199 -18.88 6.11 17.26
CA ILE A 199 -20.33 6.19 17.50
C ILE A 199 -20.81 5.11 18.50
N SER A 200 -19.95 4.17 18.90
CA SER A 200 -20.34 3.09 19.82
C SER A 200 -19.28 2.82 20.89
N PRO A 201 -19.66 2.77 22.18
CA PRO A 201 -18.76 2.45 23.31
C PRO A 201 -18.29 0.98 23.35
N HIS A 202 -18.66 0.16 22.36
CA HIS A 202 -18.32 -1.27 22.31
C HIS A 202 -17.62 -1.73 21.01
N ALA A 203 -17.27 -0.83 20.10
CA ALA A 203 -16.63 -1.21 18.84
C ALA A 203 -15.11 -1.28 18.99
N ASP A 204 -14.56 -2.49 18.99
CA ASP A 204 -13.12 -2.69 18.87
C ASP A 204 -12.57 -2.17 17.52
N SER A 205 -11.24 -2.10 17.38
CA SER A 205 -10.58 -1.58 16.17
C SER A 205 -11.06 -2.25 14.88
N ILE A 206 -11.37 -3.54 14.93
CA ILE A 206 -11.88 -4.33 13.81
C ILE A 206 -13.28 -3.85 13.42
N THR A 207 -14.20 -3.80 14.38
CA THR A 207 -15.58 -3.33 14.18
C THR A 207 -15.58 -1.90 13.65
N TYR A 208 -14.68 -1.07 14.18
CA TYR A 208 -14.51 0.30 13.72
C TYR A 208 -14.12 0.36 12.24
N LEU A 209 -13.09 -0.38 11.82
CA LEU A 209 -12.61 -0.38 10.43
C LEU A 209 -13.66 -0.94 9.47
N ARG A 210 -14.40 -1.99 9.86
CA ARG A 210 -15.52 -2.54 9.07
C ARG A 210 -16.55 -1.47 8.72
N ASN A 211 -16.95 -0.66 9.70
CA ASN A 211 -17.93 0.41 9.51
C ASN A 211 -17.45 1.54 8.59
N ARG A 212 -16.17 1.55 8.22
CA ARG A 212 -15.59 2.50 7.27
C ARG A 212 -15.45 1.96 5.86
N VAL A 213 -15.66 0.66 5.66
CA VAL A 213 -15.76 0.07 4.32
C VAL A 213 -17.12 0.45 3.74
N ARG A 214 -17.12 1.21 2.64
CA ARG A 214 -18.38 1.57 1.98
C ARG A 214 -19.09 0.30 1.52
N ARG A 215 -20.41 0.23 1.73
CA ARG A 215 -21.25 -0.93 1.39
C ARG A 215 -20.74 -2.24 2.03
N TYR A 216 -20.23 -2.17 3.25
CA TYR A 216 -19.83 -3.34 4.02
C TYR A 216 -20.99 -4.36 4.13
N GLY A 217 -20.70 -5.65 3.99
CA GLY A 217 -21.68 -6.73 4.06
C GLY A 217 -22.63 -6.84 2.87
N ARG A 218 -22.27 -6.27 1.71
CA ARG A 218 -23.11 -6.31 0.51
C ARG A 218 -22.36 -6.88 -0.68
N PHE A 219 -23.04 -7.71 -1.45
CA PHE A 219 -22.57 -8.14 -2.75
C PHE A 219 -23.05 -7.15 -3.81
N ASN A 220 -22.13 -6.56 -4.58
CA ASN A 220 -22.47 -5.55 -5.55
C ASN A 220 -21.71 -5.79 -6.86
N LYS A 221 -22.41 -5.66 -7.99
CA LYS A 221 -21.83 -5.74 -9.34
C LYS A 221 -20.76 -4.66 -9.61
N SER A 222 -20.65 -3.64 -8.74
CA SER A 222 -19.71 -2.53 -8.81
C SER A 222 -18.86 -2.38 -7.54
N PHE A 223 -18.03 -3.39 -7.25
CA PHE A 223 -17.01 -3.30 -6.19
C PHE A 223 -15.86 -2.41 -6.65
N ARG A 224 -15.53 -1.38 -5.87
CA ARG A 224 -14.58 -0.32 -6.25
C ARG A 224 -13.24 -0.43 -5.52
N LEU A 225 -12.23 0.28 -6.04
CA LEU A 225 -10.86 0.24 -5.51
C LEU A 225 -10.76 0.81 -4.09
N ASP A 226 -11.54 1.84 -3.76
CA ASP A 226 -11.62 2.38 -2.40
C ASP A 226 -12.20 1.36 -1.41
N GLU A 227 -13.20 0.58 -1.81
CA GLU A 227 -13.76 -0.51 -1.00
C GLU A 227 -12.75 -1.64 -0.81
N ALA A 228 -12.07 -2.04 -1.88
CA ALA A 228 -11.03 -3.06 -1.86
C ALA A 228 -9.87 -2.68 -0.92
N THR A 229 -9.39 -1.44 -1.01
CA THR A 229 -8.25 -0.98 -0.21
C THR A 229 -8.63 -0.71 1.25
N ALA A 230 -9.83 -0.18 1.51
CA ALA A 230 -10.35 0.00 2.87
C ALA A 230 -10.62 -1.34 3.59
N LEU A 231 -10.93 -2.41 2.85
CA LEU A 231 -11.16 -3.73 3.39
C LEU A 231 -9.88 -4.42 3.88
N LEU A 232 -8.73 -4.19 3.24
CA LEU A 232 -7.47 -4.87 3.56
C LEU A 232 -7.04 -4.74 5.04
N PRO A 233 -7.02 -3.54 5.65
CA PRO A 233 -6.67 -3.40 7.07
C PRO A 233 -7.55 -4.23 8.01
N THR A 234 -8.87 -4.23 7.79
CA THR A 234 -9.79 -5.03 8.61
C THR A 234 -9.60 -6.52 8.35
N PHE A 235 -9.49 -6.94 7.09
CA PHE A 235 -9.25 -8.34 6.73
C PHE A 235 -7.95 -8.88 7.36
N LEU A 236 -6.87 -8.09 7.31
CA LEU A 236 -5.59 -8.42 7.94
C LEU A 236 -5.68 -8.58 9.45
N LEU A 237 -6.28 -7.61 10.14
CA LEU A 237 -6.41 -7.67 11.60
C LEU A 237 -7.28 -8.84 12.05
N GLU A 238 -8.32 -9.16 11.29
CA GLU A 238 -9.20 -10.29 11.59
C GLU A 238 -8.52 -11.63 11.41
N LEU A 239 -7.81 -11.83 10.30
CA LEU A 239 -6.93 -12.98 10.13
C LEU A 239 -5.91 -13.06 11.27
N ALA A 240 -5.37 -11.89 11.67
CA ALA A 240 -4.37 -11.79 12.72
C ALA A 240 -4.89 -12.18 14.12
N VAL A 241 -6.12 -11.84 14.44
CA VAL A 241 -6.70 -11.95 15.78
C VAL A 241 -7.55 -13.21 15.94
N TYR A 242 -8.42 -13.52 14.98
CA TYR A 242 -9.46 -14.56 15.15
C TYR A 242 -8.97 -15.98 14.84
N GLN A 243 -7.91 -16.13 14.05
CA GLN A 243 -7.34 -17.44 13.68
C GLN A 243 -6.23 -17.92 14.62
N LEU A 244 -6.11 -17.38 15.86
CA LEU A 244 -5.07 -17.76 16.84
C LEU A 244 -3.68 -17.91 16.20
N PHE A 245 -3.27 -16.92 15.41
CA PHE A 245 -2.04 -16.83 14.61
C PHE A 245 -0.95 -17.88 14.93
N PRO A 246 -1.05 -19.13 14.41
CA PRO A 246 0.04 -20.07 14.50
C PRO A 246 1.20 -19.46 13.70
N GLU A 247 2.44 -19.82 14.03
CA GLU A 247 3.62 -19.37 13.27
C GLU A 247 3.48 -19.62 11.75
N GLN A 248 2.68 -20.61 11.36
CA GLN A 248 2.33 -20.93 9.97
C GLN A 248 1.60 -19.78 9.25
N LEU A 249 0.67 -19.09 9.90
CA LEU A 249 -0.11 -18.01 9.28
C LEU A 249 0.75 -16.77 9.01
N ARG A 250 1.74 -16.48 9.88
CA ARG A 250 2.77 -15.43 9.64
C ARG A 250 3.55 -15.68 8.36
N ARG A 251 3.83 -16.94 8.05
CA ARG A 251 4.58 -17.35 6.86
C ARG A 251 3.74 -17.27 5.59
N GLN A 252 2.41 -17.34 5.71
CA GLN A 252 1.48 -17.31 4.58
C GLN A 252 1.11 -15.88 4.15
N LEU A 253 1.25 -14.87 5.02
CA LEU A 253 1.00 -13.48 4.62
C LEU A 253 2.09 -12.94 3.69
N PRO A 254 1.75 -12.02 2.75
CA PRO A 254 2.74 -11.34 1.93
C PRO A 254 3.78 -10.59 2.78
N SER A 255 5.05 -10.79 2.47
CA SER A 255 6.12 -9.92 2.94
C SER A 255 6.17 -8.66 2.10
N VAL A 256 6.16 -7.50 2.75
CA VAL A 256 6.29 -6.20 2.06
C VAL A 256 7.59 -6.06 1.27
N SER A 257 8.66 -6.75 1.66
CA SER A 257 9.95 -6.76 0.93
C SER A 257 9.94 -7.66 -0.31
N SER A 258 9.00 -8.60 -0.41
CA SER A 258 8.89 -9.53 -1.54
C SER A 258 7.92 -9.05 -2.62
N ILE A 259 7.03 -8.10 -2.31
CA ILE A 259 6.06 -7.58 -3.30
C ILE A 259 6.77 -6.77 -4.40
N GLY A 260 7.85 -6.06 -4.06
CA GLY A 260 8.62 -5.27 -5.03
C GLY A 260 7.82 -4.10 -5.63
N PHE A 261 7.21 -3.26 -4.78
CA PHE A 261 6.31 -2.17 -5.18
C PHE A 261 6.88 -1.27 -6.28
N ALA A 262 8.15 -0.87 -6.18
CA ALA A 262 8.81 -0.04 -7.19
C ALA A 262 8.78 -0.67 -8.60
N SER A 263 8.86 -2.00 -8.69
CA SER A 263 8.78 -2.73 -9.96
C SER A 263 7.34 -2.84 -10.49
N LEU A 264 6.36 -2.96 -9.59
CA LEU A 264 4.94 -3.16 -9.91
C LEU A 264 4.16 -1.84 -10.11
N MET A 265 4.71 -0.71 -9.68
CA MET A 265 4.05 0.59 -9.72
C MET A 265 4.72 1.53 -10.73
N ARG A 266 3.95 2.45 -11.30
CA ARG A 266 4.44 3.63 -12.03
C ARG A 266 4.35 4.83 -11.10
N ILE A 267 5.22 4.83 -10.08
CA ILE A 267 5.18 5.79 -8.99
C ILE A 267 5.20 7.22 -9.56
N PRO A 268 4.17 8.06 -9.31
CA PRO A 268 4.13 9.40 -9.86
C PRO A 268 5.17 10.33 -9.21
N PRO A 269 5.45 11.51 -9.79
CA PRO A 269 6.31 12.50 -9.16
C PRO A 269 5.74 12.96 -7.81
N MET A 270 6.60 13.07 -6.78
CA MET A 270 6.20 13.62 -5.48
C MET A 270 5.85 15.10 -5.58
N PHE A 271 5.02 15.57 -4.64
CA PHE A 271 4.56 16.96 -4.57
C PHE A 271 4.09 17.49 -5.93
N PRO A 272 3.06 16.87 -6.55
CA PRO A 272 2.58 17.29 -7.85
C PRO A 272 2.19 18.78 -7.81
N GLN A 273 2.66 19.55 -8.79
CA GLN A 273 2.30 20.97 -8.90
C GLN A 273 0.83 21.12 -9.31
N ASP A 274 0.33 20.16 -10.08
CA ASP A 274 -1.04 20.10 -10.54
C ASP A 274 -1.58 18.67 -10.31
N ALA A 275 -2.52 18.57 -9.38
CA ALA A 275 -3.17 17.31 -9.01
C ALA A 275 -4.13 16.80 -10.10
N THR A 276 -4.52 17.64 -11.06
CA THR A 276 -5.48 17.26 -12.11
C THR A 276 -4.82 16.57 -13.30
N THR A 277 -3.56 16.89 -13.56
CA THR A 277 -2.79 16.35 -14.70
C THR A 277 -1.82 15.24 -14.30
N SER A 278 -1.44 15.18 -13.03
CA SER A 278 -0.51 14.17 -12.54
C SER A 278 -1.23 12.82 -12.33
N PRO A 279 -0.63 11.69 -12.73
CA PRO A 279 -1.21 10.38 -12.47
C PRO A 279 -1.38 10.15 -10.97
N SER A 280 -2.52 9.60 -10.57
CA SER A 280 -2.84 9.32 -9.17
C SER A 280 -1.98 8.20 -8.63
N PHE A 281 -1.44 8.37 -7.41
CA PHE A 281 -0.76 7.28 -6.70
C PHE A 281 -1.71 6.08 -6.48
N ALA A 282 -3.01 6.35 -6.28
CA ALA A 282 -4.02 5.34 -5.97
C ALA A 282 -4.13 4.23 -7.03
N GLU A 283 -3.82 4.54 -8.29
CA GLU A 283 -4.00 3.62 -9.43
C GLU A 283 -2.67 3.30 -10.14
N CYS A 284 -1.54 3.77 -9.62
CA CYS A 284 -0.27 3.67 -10.33
C CYS A 284 0.26 2.22 -10.46
N HIS A 285 -0.32 1.26 -9.76
CA HIS A 285 -0.06 -0.18 -9.90
C HIS A 285 -0.84 -0.85 -11.02
N VAL A 286 -2.02 -0.31 -11.37
CA VAL A 286 -3.05 -1.00 -12.16
C VAL A 286 -2.50 -1.46 -13.50
N GLU A 287 -1.88 -0.57 -14.27
CA GLU A 287 -1.45 -0.87 -15.63
C GLU A 287 -0.46 -2.04 -15.75
N LYS A 288 0.40 -2.24 -14.75
CA LYS A 288 1.35 -3.36 -14.72
C LYS A 288 0.67 -4.63 -14.19
N MET A 289 -0.15 -4.51 -13.15
CA MET A 289 -0.73 -5.65 -12.44
C MET A 289 -1.96 -6.26 -13.14
N VAL A 290 -2.61 -5.58 -14.09
CA VAL A 290 -3.71 -6.17 -14.87
C VAL A 290 -3.25 -6.99 -16.09
N ARG A 291 -1.95 -7.04 -16.35
CA ARG A 291 -1.40 -7.72 -17.54
C ARG A 291 -1.43 -9.24 -17.34
N PRO A 292 -1.70 -10.04 -18.39
CA PRO A 292 -1.71 -11.50 -18.29
C PRO A 292 -0.42 -12.08 -17.71
N MET A 293 0.74 -11.54 -18.09
CA MET A 293 2.05 -11.99 -17.58
C MET A 293 2.19 -11.80 -16.06
N PHE A 294 1.65 -10.71 -15.51
CA PHE A 294 1.63 -10.53 -14.06
C PHE A 294 0.62 -11.47 -13.40
N LEU A 295 -0.59 -11.57 -13.95
CA LEU A 295 -1.67 -12.37 -13.36
C LEU A 295 -1.37 -13.87 -13.34
N ALA A 296 -0.65 -14.39 -14.33
CA ALA A 296 -0.34 -15.82 -14.43
C ALA A 296 0.56 -16.33 -13.27
N GLY A 297 0.50 -17.63 -13.02
CA GLY A 297 1.34 -18.32 -12.03
C GLY A 297 0.62 -18.62 -10.73
N LYS A 298 1.39 -18.82 -9.65
CA LYS A 298 0.85 -19.30 -8.37
C LYS A 298 0.36 -18.17 -7.46
N TRP A 299 -0.82 -18.38 -6.89
CA TRP A 299 -1.51 -17.51 -5.97
C TRP A 299 -2.00 -18.30 -4.75
N THR A 300 -2.21 -17.59 -3.67
CA THR A 300 -2.78 -18.10 -2.42
C THR A 300 -3.68 -17.02 -1.83
N GLY A 301 -4.53 -17.36 -0.86
CA GLY A 301 -5.29 -16.35 -0.14
C GLY A 301 -6.35 -16.91 0.78
N TYR A 302 -7.30 -16.05 1.14
CA TYR A 302 -8.42 -16.40 2.01
C TYR A 302 -9.71 -15.83 1.45
N TYR A 303 -10.81 -16.49 1.80
CA TYR A 303 -12.12 -15.89 1.78
C TYR A 303 -12.71 -15.97 3.19
N SER A 304 -13.62 -15.04 3.48
CA SER A 304 -14.43 -15.10 4.68
C SER A 304 -15.81 -15.66 4.35
N GLU A 305 -16.41 -16.35 5.31
CA GLU A 305 -17.81 -16.77 5.29
C GLU A 305 -18.61 -15.87 6.23
N GLN A 306 -19.71 -15.32 5.72
CA GLN A 306 -20.53 -14.31 6.40
C GLN A 306 -22.03 -14.49 6.12
N ARG A 307 -22.46 -15.59 5.48
CA ARG A 307 -23.88 -15.86 5.23
C ARG A 307 -24.71 -15.91 6.52
N ASP A 308 -24.13 -16.41 7.61
CA ASP A 308 -24.82 -16.50 8.90
C ASP A 308 -24.84 -15.17 9.69
N SER A 309 -23.86 -14.28 9.44
CA SER A 309 -23.76 -12.99 10.12
C SER A 309 -22.83 -12.02 9.39
N VAL A 310 -23.38 -10.89 8.94
CA VAL A 310 -22.60 -9.80 8.35
C VAL A 310 -21.53 -9.26 9.33
N HIS A 311 -21.76 -9.37 10.63
CA HIS A 311 -20.87 -8.82 11.66
C HIS A 311 -19.81 -9.80 12.15
N VAL A 312 -19.87 -11.08 11.78
CA VAL A 312 -18.90 -12.09 12.19
C VAL A 312 -18.31 -12.74 10.95
N ARG A 313 -17.01 -12.52 10.72
CA ARG A 313 -16.28 -13.26 9.69
C ARG A 313 -15.72 -14.53 10.30
N SER A 314 -16.08 -15.67 9.75
CA SER A 314 -15.24 -16.87 9.84
C SER A 314 -14.32 -16.92 8.63
N PHE A 315 -13.17 -17.54 8.80
CA PHE A 315 -12.25 -17.82 7.70
C PHE A 315 -12.04 -19.31 7.64
N ASP A 316 -12.17 -19.86 6.44
CA ASP A 316 -11.70 -21.21 6.15
C ASP A 316 -10.16 -21.26 6.12
N PRO A 317 -9.57 -22.47 6.17
CA PRO A 317 -8.18 -22.68 5.76
C PRO A 317 -7.83 -21.94 4.45
N PRO A 318 -6.57 -21.51 4.27
CA PRO A 318 -6.18 -20.76 3.09
C PRO A 318 -6.53 -21.49 1.80
N MET A 319 -7.04 -20.74 0.83
CA MET A 319 -7.05 -21.19 -0.56
C MET A 319 -5.61 -21.28 -1.03
N SER A 320 -5.22 -22.44 -1.54
CA SER A 320 -3.85 -22.77 -1.91
C SER A 320 -3.79 -23.35 -3.32
N ASP A 321 -2.57 -23.46 -3.85
CA ASP A 321 -2.30 -23.99 -5.20
C ASP A 321 -3.14 -23.32 -6.31
N ILE A 322 -3.46 -22.03 -6.14
CA ILE A 322 -4.20 -21.28 -7.17
C ILE A 322 -3.24 -20.99 -8.33
N ASN A 323 -3.27 -21.81 -9.37
CA ASN A 323 -2.44 -21.60 -10.56
C ASN A 323 -3.25 -20.85 -11.64
N ILE A 324 -3.13 -19.52 -11.64
CA ILE A 324 -3.83 -18.64 -12.59
C ILE A 324 -3.24 -18.82 -13.99
N VAL A 325 -4.12 -19.15 -14.94
CA VAL A 325 -3.84 -19.14 -16.37
C VAL A 325 -4.48 -17.89 -16.96
N ALA A 326 -3.68 -16.85 -17.20
CA ALA A 326 -4.15 -15.59 -17.75
C ALA A 326 -3.78 -15.42 -19.22
N ARG A 327 -4.72 -14.96 -20.05
CA ARG A 327 -4.58 -14.80 -21.51
C ARG A 327 -4.91 -13.37 -21.95
N VAL A 328 -4.38 -12.98 -23.10
CA VAL A 328 -4.74 -11.71 -23.77
C VAL A 328 -6.20 -11.82 -24.23
N PRO A 329 -7.06 -10.80 -24.00
CA PRO A 329 -8.45 -10.85 -24.41
C PRO A 329 -8.61 -10.78 -25.93
N GLU A 330 -9.56 -11.53 -26.47
CA GLU A 330 -10.00 -11.43 -27.86
C GLU A 330 -11.19 -10.45 -27.96
N GLY A 331 -10.98 -9.30 -28.62
CA GLY A 331 -12.08 -8.42 -29.06
C GLY A 331 -12.69 -7.45 -28.04
N ALA A 332 -12.37 -7.52 -26.74
CA ALA A 332 -12.91 -6.59 -25.74
C ALA A 332 -11.92 -5.45 -25.42
N SER A 333 -12.27 -4.22 -25.77
CA SER A 333 -11.37 -3.05 -25.65
C SER A 333 -11.11 -2.60 -24.22
N ASP A 334 -12.01 -2.89 -23.28
CA ASP A 334 -11.91 -2.51 -21.86
C ASP A 334 -11.29 -3.60 -20.98
N VAL A 335 -11.11 -4.81 -21.53
CA VAL A 335 -10.49 -5.95 -20.84
C VAL A 335 -8.98 -5.90 -21.01
N ALA A 336 -8.25 -6.13 -19.93
CA ALA A 336 -6.79 -6.23 -19.93
C ALA A 336 -6.31 -7.68 -19.97
N ALA A 337 -7.05 -8.59 -19.33
CA ALA A 337 -6.75 -10.02 -19.30
C ALA A 337 -8.00 -10.86 -19.10
N VAL A 338 -7.97 -12.10 -19.58
CA VAL A 338 -8.95 -13.15 -19.30
C VAL A 338 -8.29 -14.20 -18.41
N ILE A 339 -8.94 -14.56 -17.31
CA ILE A 339 -8.55 -15.72 -16.50
C ILE A 339 -9.28 -16.94 -17.08
N ASP A 340 -8.50 -17.86 -17.61
CA ASP A 340 -8.98 -19.05 -18.31
C ASP A 340 -9.54 -20.08 -17.34
N ARG A 341 -10.52 -20.85 -17.81
CA ARG A 341 -11.13 -21.99 -17.11
C ARG A 341 -10.16 -23.09 -16.74
N GLU A 342 -8.93 -23.08 -17.23
CA GLU A 342 -7.83 -23.97 -16.83
C GLU A 342 -7.20 -23.57 -15.48
N THR A 343 -7.51 -22.39 -14.95
CA THR A 343 -7.08 -21.99 -13.60
C THR A 343 -7.66 -22.95 -12.57
N ARG A 344 -6.80 -23.49 -11.70
CA ARG A 344 -7.18 -24.43 -10.63
C ARG A 344 -6.70 -23.91 -9.28
N GLY A 345 -7.35 -24.35 -8.21
CA GLY A 345 -6.94 -24.13 -6.82
C GLY A 345 -7.69 -25.07 -5.88
N VAL A 346 -7.31 -25.06 -4.61
CA VAL A 346 -7.89 -25.93 -3.58
C VAL A 346 -8.20 -25.12 -2.32
N ASP A 347 -9.32 -25.42 -1.67
CA ASP A 347 -9.68 -24.92 -0.34
C ASP A 347 -10.32 -26.01 0.54
N SER A 348 -10.96 -25.63 1.65
CA SER A 348 -11.60 -26.55 2.59
C SER A 348 -12.77 -27.36 2.01
N HIS A 349 -13.36 -26.93 0.89
CA HIS A 349 -14.45 -27.61 0.20
C HIS A 349 -13.99 -28.43 -1.01
N GLY A 350 -12.70 -28.34 -1.39
CA GLY A 350 -12.07 -29.17 -2.41
C GLY A 350 -11.49 -28.37 -3.59
N GLU A 351 -11.30 -29.07 -4.71
CA GLU A 351 -10.73 -28.47 -5.91
C GLU A 351 -11.76 -27.57 -6.63
N PHE A 352 -11.31 -26.39 -7.03
CA PHE A 352 -12.11 -25.44 -7.79
C PHE A 352 -11.36 -24.94 -9.03
N SER A 353 -12.16 -24.45 -9.99
CA SER A 353 -11.69 -23.61 -11.08
C SER A 353 -12.06 -22.14 -10.86
N LEU A 354 -11.24 -21.23 -11.34
CA LEU A 354 -11.56 -19.81 -11.44
C LEU A 354 -11.57 -19.40 -12.91
N GLN A 355 -12.52 -18.58 -13.32
CA GLN A 355 -12.53 -18.00 -14.66
C GLN A 355 -13.15 -16.62 -14.65
N GLY A 356 -12.78 -15.76 -15.59
CA GLY A 356 -13.41 -14.46 -15.75
C GLY A 356 -12.49 -13.44 -16.41
N ARG A 357 -12.65 -12.16 -16.04
CA ARG A 357 -11.98 -11.05 -16.71
C ARG A 357 -11.44 -10.02 -15.73
N VAL A 358 -10.32 -9.43 -16.12
CA VAL A 358 -9.68 -8.29 -15.45
C VAL A 358 -9.73 -7.11 -16.40
N LYS A 359 -10.37 -6.02 -15.98
CA LYS A 359 -10.52 -4.78 -16.77
C LYS A 359 -9.26 -3.91 -16.66
N LYS A 360 -9.08 -3.02 -17.64
CA LYS A 360 -7.96 -2.07 -17.68
C LYS A 360 -7.90 -1.09 -16.51
N ASN A 361 -9.03 -0.84 -15.85
CA ASN A 361 -9.11 -0.01 -14.64
C ASN A 361 -8.85 -0.80 -13.35
N GLY A 362 -8.49 -2.08 -13.44
CA GLY A 362 -8.23 -2.92 -12.28
C GLY A 362 -9.45 -3.63 -11.70
N GLN A 363 -10.67 -3.41 -12.21
CA GLN A 363 -11.84 -4.18 -11.77
C GLN A 363 -11.69 -5.65 -12.19
N VAL A 364 -12.07 -6.55 -11.29
CA VAL A 364 -11.96 -8.00 -11.46
C VAL A 364 -13.34 -8.63 -11.32
N GLU A 365 -13.71 -9.47 -12.29
CA GLU A 365 -14.97 -10.22 -12.31
C GLU A 365 -14.64 -11.69 -12.56
N LEU A 366 -14.84 -12.54 -11.55
CA LEU A 366 -14.51 -13.97 -11.61
C LEU A 366 -15.71 -14.81 -11.22
N VAL A 367 -15.67 -16.09 -11.60
CA VAL A 367 -16.58 -17.13 -11.13
C VAL A 367 -15.72 -18.27 -10.62
N LYS A 368 -15.92 -18.61 -9.35
CA LYS A 368 -15.35 -19.82 -8.74
C LYS A 368 -16.31 -20.97 -8.93
N ARG A 369 -15.83 -22.10 -9.42
CA ARG A 369 -16.64 -23.32 -9.62
C ARG A 369 -15.95 -24.53 -9.01
N TYR A 370 -16.62 -25.21 -8.08
CA TYR A 370 -16.13 -26.47 -7.53
C TYR A 370 -16.29 -27.59 -8.54
N LEU A 371 -15.24 -28.39 -8.76
CA LEU A 371 -15.22 -29.38 -9.83
C LEU A 371 -16.11 -30.60 -9.54
N VAL A 372 -16.21 -30.99 -8.27
CA VAL A 372 -16.96 -32.19 -7.85
C VAL A 372 -18.45 -31.89 -7.67
N SER A 373 -18.79 -30.82 -6.94
CA SER A 373 -20.19 -30.47 -6.63
C SER A 373 -20.87 -29.61 -7.70
N GLY A 374 -20.08 -28.95 -8.55
CA GLY A 374 -20.60 -28.06 -9.59
C GLY A 374 -21.07 -26.68 -9.10
N TYR A 375 -21.07 -26.42 -7.79
CA TYR A 375 -21.45 -25.12 -7.22
C TYR A 375 -20.58 -23.99 -7.78
N THR A 376 -21.23 -22.87 -8.07
CA THR A 376 -20.60 -21.68 -8.63
C THR A 376 -20.85 -20.46 -7.75
N TRP A 377 -19.82 -19.65 -7.56
CA TRP A 377 -19.88 -18.41 -6.78
C TRP A 377 -19.28 -17.27 -7.60
N PRO A 378 -20.07 -16.25 -8.01
CA PRO A 378 -19.53 -15.03 -8.59
C PRO A 378 -18.70 -14.24 -7.57
N TRP A 379 -17.59 -13.69 -8.07
CA TRP A 379 -16.59 -12.93 -7.33
C TRP A 379 -16.38 -11.58 -8.00
N MET A 380 -16.51 -10.50 -7.23
CA MET A 380 -16.37 -9.12 -7.68
C MET A 380 -15.26 -8.45 -6.89
N GLY A 381 -14.23 -7.94 -7.55
CA GLY A 381 -13.07 -7.39 -6.86
C GLY A 381 -12.37 -6.27 -7.61
N CYS A 382 -11.25 -5.83 -7.03
CA CYS A 382 -10.32 -4.90 -7.63
C CYS A 382 -8.89 -5.37 -7.41
N MET A 383 -8.03 -5.09 -8.40
CA MET A 383 -6.60 -5.21 -8.28
C MET A 383 -6.06 -4.11 -7.36
N THR A 384 -5.35 -4.51 -6.31
CA THR A 384 -4.65 -3.62 -5.38
C THR A 384 -3.14 -3.89 -5.46
N PRO A 385 -2.27 -3.02 -4.91
CA PRO A 385 -0.84 -3.32 -4.78
C PRO A 385 -0.53 -4.58 -3.96
N PHE A 386 -1.51 -5.14 -3.24
CA PHE A 386 -1.38 -6.30 -2.38
C PHE A 386 -2.12 -7.54 -2.91
N GLY A 387 -2.53 -7.53 -4.19
CA GLY A 387 -3.28 -8.63 -4.82
C GLY A 387 -4.72 -8.26 -5.14
N ILE A 388 -5.57 -9.26 -5.38
CA ILE A 388 -6.97 -9.07 -5.75
C ILE A 388 -7.83 -9.17 -4.50
N VAL A 389 -8.65 -8.16 -4.26
CA VAL A 389 -9.51 -8.04 -3.09
C VAL A 389 -10.93 -7.79 -3.54
N GLY A 390 -11.90 -8.47 -2.94
CA GLY A 390 -13.29 -8.38 -3.39
C GLY A 390 -14.31 -9.01 -2.47
N THR A 391 -15.52 -9.13 -2.99
CA THR A 391 -16.65 -9.84 -2.42
C THR A 391 -17.01 -11.05 -3.25
N TRP A 392 -17.55 -12.07 -2.61
CA TRP A 392 -18.15 -13.22 -3.27
C TRP A 392 -19.57 -13.41 -2.75
N GLY A 393 -20.40 -14.08 -3.55
CA GLY A 393 -21.83 -14.17 -3.26
C GLY A 393 -22.57 -15.03 -4.26
N ASP A 394 -23.90 -15.02 -4.18
CA ASP A 394 -24.80 -15.63 -5.16
C ASP A 394 -25.26 -14.59 -6.19
N GLN A 395 -25.67 -15.06 -7.36
CA GLN A 395 -26.23 -14.26 -8.45
C GLN A 395 -27.77 -14.36 -8.48
N SER A 396 -28.42 -14.56 -7.33
CA SER A 396 -29.88 -14.62 -7.28
C SER A 396 -30.46 -13.28 -7.73
N ASP A 397 -31.33 -13.32 -8.74
CA ASP A 397 -32.08 -12.17 -9.26
C ASP A 397 -33.21 -11.72 -8.30
N GLU A 398 -33.27 -12.28 -7.08
CA GLU A 398 -34.28 -11.95 -6.10
C GLU A 398 -33.96 -10.60 -5.42
N LEU A 399 -35.01 -9.84 -5.13
CA LEU A 399 -35.00 -8.42 -4.75
C LEU A 399 -34.26 -8.09 -3.44
N ASP A 400 -33.60 -9.07 -2.79
CA ASP A 400 -32.90 -8.89 -1.52
C ASP A 400 -31.37 -8.96 -1.70
N GLU A 401 -30.75 -7.78 -1.89
CA GLU A 401 -29.29 -7.65 -2.04
C GLU A 401 -28.50 -8.28 -0.88
N PHE A 402 -29.13 -8.49 0.28
CA PHE A 402 -28.49 -9.09 1.45
C PHE A 402 -28.33 -10.61 1.36
N ASP A 403 -29.27 -11.31 0.73
CA ASP A 403 -29.24 -12.78 0.62
C ASP A 403 -28.17 -13.28 -0.36
N SER A 404 -27.70 -12.39 -1.24
CA SER A 404 -26.65 -12.69 -2.20
C SER A 404 -25.22 -12.58 -1.64
N PHE A 405 -25.01 -12.03 -0.44
CA PHE A 405 -23.66 -11.81 0.08
C PHE A 405 -23.09 -13.05 0.80
N GLY A 406 -22.01 -13.60 0.24
CA GLY A 406 -21.28 -14.73 0.84
C GLY A 406 -20.17 -14.27 1.79
N GLY A 407 -19.40 -13.28 1.37
CA GLY A 407 -18.30 -12.75 2.15
C GLY A 407 -17.29 -11.97 1.32
N TYR A 408 -16.09 -11.84 1.85
CA TYR A 408 -14.95 -11.19 1.21
C TYR A 408 -13.91 -12.20 0.76
N PHE A 409 -13.07 -11.83 -0.19
CA PHE A 409 -11.88 -12.58 -0.54
C PHE A 409 -10.67 -11.68 -0.72
N TRP A 410 -9.50 -12.24 -0.49
CA TRP A 410 -8.22 -11.64 -0.80
C TRP A 410 -7.25 -12.72 -1.24
N ILE A 411 -6.76 -12.61 -2.48
CA ILE A 411 -5.74 -13.49 -3.05
C ILE A 411 -4.53 -12.68 -3.52
N TRP A 412 -3.34 -13.26 -3.37
CA TRP A 412 -2.05 -12.65 -3.73
C TRP A 412 -1.09 -13.69 -4.31
N LYS A 413 0.01 -13.23 -4.89
CA LYS A 413 1.06 -14.09 -5.43
C LYS A 413 1.75 -14.89 -4.33
N GLU A 414 1.89 -16.19 -4.53
CA GLU A 414 2.52 -17.08 -3.54
C GLU A 414 3.98 -16.67 -3.26
N GLU A 415 4.72 -16.24 -4.30
CA GLU A 415 6.12 -15.80 -4.20
C GLU A 415 6.31 -14.60 -3.26
N TRP A 416 5.25 -13.84 -2.95
CA TRP A 416 5.34 -12.73 -2.00
C TRP A 416 5.44 -13.21 -0.54
N CYS A 417 5.20 -14.48 -0.24
CA CYS A 417 5.24 -15.02 1.12
C CYS A 417 6.68 -15.33 1.60
N GLU A 418 7.64 -15.42 0.67
CA GLU A 418 8.99 -15.94 0.90
C GLU A 418 9.99 -14.95 1.54
N GLY A 419 9.58 -13.72 1.85
CA GLY A 419 10.47 -12.64 2.31
C GLY A 419 11.14 -12.81 3.68
N ASP A 420 12.11 -11.93 3.96
CA ASP A 420 13.04 -11.87 5.10
C ASP A 420 12.65 -12.76 6.30
N ARG A 421 13.45 -13.81 6.50
CA ARG A 421 13.38 -14.73 7.63
C ARG A 421 14.23 -14.25 8.79
#